data_AF-A0A417KWJ2-F1
#
_entry.id   AF-A0A417KWJ2-F1
#
_cell.length_a   1.000
_cell.length_b   1.000
_cell.length_c   1.000
_cell.angle_alpha   90.00
_cell.angle_beta   90.00
_cell.angle_gamma   90.00
#
_symmetry.space_group_name_H-M   'P 1'
#
loop_
_entity.id
_entity.type
_entity.pdbx_description
1 polymer ?
#
loop_
_entity_poly.entity_id
_entity_poly.type
_entity_poly.pdbx_seq_one_letter_code
_entity_poly.pdbx_strand_id
1 'polypeptide(L)'
;MANVFSDKLTTEERKELPSSDFGLPETREFPMPDAAHVRAAEAYFRYAPEEKKSLLAHRILLKADEFGVDVHSPVILEWADKYEG
;
A
#
# COMPACT_ATOMS: atom_id res chain seq x y z
N MET A 1 9.28 23.22 -10.48
CA MET A 1 7.88 23.35 -10.94
C MET A 1 7.09 22.15 -10.45
N ALA A 2 5.87 22.39 -9.98
CA ALA A 2 4.95 21.42 -9.41
C ALA A 2 4.45 20.38 -10.43
N ASN A 3 4.23 19.15 -9.92
CA ASN A 3 3.15 18.21 -10.20
C ASN A 3 2.79 17.88 -11.67
N VAL A 4 3.23 16.70 -12.12
CA VAL A 4 2.52 15.89 -13.13
C VAL A 4 2.57 14.43 -12.70
N PHE A 5 1.97 14.14 -11.54
CA PHE A 5 1.44 12.81 -11.28
C PHE A 5 0.30 12.60 -12.29
N SER A 6 0.53 11.68 -13.22
CA SER A 6 -0.36 11.41 -14.34
C SER A 6 -1.68 10.81 -13.83
N ASP A 7 -2.68 11.68 -13.70
CA ASP A 7 -4.06 11.53 -13.22
C ASP A 7 -4.94 10.48 -13.95
N LYS A 8 -4.41 9.51 -14.72
CA LYS A 8 -5.30 8.62 -15.51
C LYS A 8 -4.82 7.18 -15.58
N LEU A 9 -4.93 6.46 -14.46
CA LEU A 9 -4.99 5.00 -14.46
C LEU A 9 -6.39 4.56 -14.95
N THR A 10 -6.44 4.07 -16.20
CA THR A 10 -7.68 3.61 -16.85
C THR A 10 -8.11 2.23 -16.35
N THR A 11 -9.43 2.04 -16.25
CA THR A 11 -10.15 0.86 -15.74
C THR A 11 -9.77 -0.50 -16.37
N GLU A 12 -9.03 -0.52 -17.47
CA GLU A 12 -8.62 -1.76 -18.17
C GLU A 12 -7.36 -2.42 -17.56
N GLU A 13 -6.60 -1.75 -16.69
CA GLU A 13 -5.44 -2.34 -15.98
C GLU A 13 -5.84 -3.16 -14.74
N ARG A 14 -7.15 -3.27 -14.45
CA ARG A 14 -7.70 -3.98 -13.28
C ARG A 14 -7.83 -5.50 -13.41
N LYS A 15 -7.55 -6.10 -14.57
CA LYS A 15 -7.99 -7.49 -14.87
C LYS A 15 -6.96 -8.59 -14.65
N GLU A 16 -5.76 -8.26 -14.22
CA GLU A 16 -4.74 -9.23 -13.81
C GLU A 16 -4.14 -8.79 -12.49
N LEU A 17 -4.93 -8.77 -11.38
CA LEU A 17 -4.43 -8.35 -10.06
C LEU A 17 -3.14 -9.10 -9.74
N PRO A 18 -1.95 -8.46 -9.85
CA PRO A 18 -0.70 -9.14 -9.61
C PRO A 18 -0.61 -9.37 -8.09
N SER A 19 0.33 -10.21 -7.65
CA SER A 19 0.69 -10.27 -6.22
C SER A 19 1.07 -8.87 -5.66
N SER A 20 1.35 -7.90 -6.53
CA SER A 20 1.51 -6.47 -6.25
C SER A 20 0.30 -5.80 -5.56
N ASP A 21 -0.93 -6.29 -5.74
CA ASP A 21 -2.13 -5.72 -5.08
C ASP A 21 -2.35 -6.19 -3.64
N PHE A 22 -1.52 -7.11 -3.15
CA PHE A 22 -1.54 -7.54 -1.76
C PHE A 22 -0.45 -6.82 -0.98
N GLY A 23 -0.73 -6.34 0.22
CA GLY A 23 0.27 -5.82 1.12
C GLY A 23 1.35 -6.85 1.45
N LEU A 24 0.99 -8.14 1.42
CA LEU A 24 1.95 -9.24 1.54
C LEU A 24 1.77 -10.21 0.36
N PRO A 25 2.62 -10.12 -0.69
CA PRO A 25 2.48 -10.96 -1.88
C PRO A 25 2.67 -12.45 -1.59
N GLU A 26 3.56 -12.77 -0.65
CA GLU A 26 3.89 -14.16 -0.30
C GLU A 26 2.72 -14.91 0.36
N THR A 27 1.98 -14.23 1.24
CA THR A 27 0.83 -14.81 1.94
C THR A 27 -0.52 -14.37 1.36
N ARG A 28 -0.51 -13.46 0.38
CA ARG A 28 -1.70 -12.84 -0.21
C ARG A 28 -2.61 -12.22 0.86
N GLU A 29 -2.00 -11.62 1.88
CA GLU A 29 -2.69 -10.92 2.95
C GLU A 29 -2.71 -9.43 2.69
N PHE A 30 -3.65 -8.72 3.34
CA PHE A 30 -3.87 -7.28 3.18
C PHE A 30 -4.17 -6.90 1.72
N PRO A 31 -5.31 -7.32 1.14
CA PRO A 31 -5.68 -6.90 -0.20
C PRO A 31 -5.80 -5.38 -0.22
N MET A 32 -5.14 -4.74 -1.19
CA MET A 32 -5.18 -3.30 -1.47
C MET A 32 -5.48 -3.02 -2.95
N PRO A 33 -6.60 -3.54 -3.50
CA PRO A 33 -6.97 -3.29 -4.91
C PRO A 33 -7.48 -1.86 -5.16
N ASP A 34 -7.78 -1.09 -4.11
CA ASP A 34 -8.26 0.28 -4.20
C ASP A 34 -8.01 1.09 -2.92
N ALA A 35 -8.31 2.39 -2.99
CA ALA A 35 -8.16 3.37 -1.92
C ALA A 35 -8.81 2.96 -0.58
N ALA A 36 -10.02 2.38 -0.61
CA ALA A 36 -10.73 2.00 0.60
C ALA A 36 -10.00 0.82 1.29
N HIS A 37 -9.44 -0.08 0.50
CA HIS A 37 -8.66 -1.19 0.99
C HIS A 37 -7.28 -0.77 1.52
N VAL A 38 -6.65 0.26 0.95
CA VAL A 38 -5.43 0.84 1.53
C VAL A 38 -5.69 1.39 2.94
N ARG A 39 -6.80 2.10 3.14
CA ARG A 39 -7.23 2.56 4.47
C ARG A 39 -7.53 1.41 5.42
N ALA A 40 -8.17 0.37 4.91
CA ALA A 40 -8.39 -0.84 5.69
C ALA A 40 -7.04 -1.47 6.11
N ALA A 41 -6.09 -1.62 5.17
CA ALA A 41 -4.76 -2.15 5.45
C ALA A 41 -4.01 -1.31 6.50
N GLU A 42 -4.10 0.03 6.44
CA GLU A 42 -3.60 0.93 7.48
C GLU A 42 -4.21 0.61 8.86
N ALA A 43 -5.53 0.43 8.95
CA ALA A 43 -6.21 0.09 10.20
C ALA A 43 -5.86 -1.33 10.71
N TYR A 44 -5.68 -2.29 9.78
CA TYR A 44 -5.32 -3.66 10.09
C TYR A 44 -3.82 -3.85 10.33
N PHE A 45 -2.98 -2.86 10.03
CA PHE A 45 -1.53 -2.91 10.16
C PHE A 45 -1.05 -3.40 11.53
N ARG A 46 -1.76 -3.03 12.60
CA ARG A 46 -1.44 -3.44 13.97
C ARG A 46 -1.46 -4.96 14.19
N TYR A 47 -2.22 -5.70 13.37
CA TYR A 47 -2.33 -7.16 13.41
C TYR A 47 -1.35 -7.86 12.48
N ALA A 48 -0.63 -7.11 11.63
CA ALA A 48 0.37 -7.68 10.76
C ALA A 48 1.56 -8.23 11.57
N PRO A 49 2.18 -9.34 11.13
CA PRO A 49 3.36 -9.88 11.79
C PRO A 49 4.55 -8.91 11.66
N GLU A 50 5.32 -8.74 12.73
CA GLU A 50 6.40 -7.73 12.80
C GLU A 50 7.47 -7.90 11.71
N GLU A 51 7.81 -9.15 11.38
CA GLU A 51 8.72 -9.51 10.28
C GLU A 51 8.29 -8.93 8.92
N LYS A 52 6.98 -8.72 8.73
CA LYS A 52 6.40 -8.23 7.47
C LYS A 52 5.81 -6.84 7.60
N LYS A 53 5.87 -6.21 8.78
CA LYS A 53 5.36 -4.85 9.00
C LYS A 53 6.08 -3.83 8.14
N SER A 54 7.40 -3.95 7.98
CA SER A 54 8.17 -3.04 7.12
C SER A 54 7.73 -3.13 5.66
N LEU A 55 7.64 -4.34 5.11
CA LEU A 55 7.15 -4.60 3.74
C LEU A 55 5.70 -4.11 3.55
N LEU A 56 4.81 -4.44 4.49
CA LEU A 56 3.41 -4.02 4.44
C LEU A 56 3.29 -2.50 4.49
N ALA A 57 4.03 -1.83 5.37
CA ALA A 57 4.01 -0.39 5.52
C ALA A 57 4.46 0.31 4.23
N HIS A 58 5.58 -0.15 3.66
CA HIS A 58 6.08 0.37 2.38
C HIS A 58 5.04 0.24 1.27
N ARG A 59 4.35 -0.92 1.18
CA ARG A 59 3.33 -1.16 0.16
C ARG A 59 2.04 -0.38 0.38
N ILE A 60 1.64 -0.17 1.64
CA ILE A 60 0.52 0.71 1.99
C ILE A 60 0.81 2.11 1.46
N LEU A 61 2.01 2.66 1.67
CA LEU A 61 2.38 3.98 1.16
C LEU A 61 2.43 4.04 -0.37
N LEU A 62 2.99 3.01 -1.02
CA LEU A 62 3.05 2.93 -2.48
C LEU A 62 1.65 2.91 -3.11
N LYS A 63 0.75 2.08 -2.58
CA LYS A 63 -0.65 2.03 -3.01
C LYS A 63 -1.42 3.29 -2.62
N ALA A 64 -1.09 3.89 -1.49
CA ALA A 64 -1.68 5.14 -1.07
C ALA A 64 -1.36 6.27 -2.07
N ASP A 65 -0.11 6.39 -2.51
CA ASP A 65 0.30 7.34 -3.56
C ASP A 65 -0.41 7.04 -4.89
N GLU A 66 -0.45 5.77 -5.32
CA GLU A 66 -1.12 5.32 -6.55
C GLU A 66 -2.62 5.69 -6.58
N PHE A 67 -3.31 5.54 -5.45
CA PHE A 67 -4.74 5.83 -5.35
C PHE A 67 -5.07 7.24 -4.83
N GLY A 68 -4.07 8.07 -4.54
CA GLY A 68 -4.27 9.42 -3.97
C GLY A 68 -4.83 9.40 -2.53
N VAL A 69 -4.51 8.37 -1.76
CA VAL A 69 -4.88 8.22 -0.34
C VAL A 69 -3.80 8.83 0.53
N ASP A 70 -4.17 9.71 1.45
CA ASP A 70 -3.20 10.36 2.34
C ASP A 70 -3.01 9.61 3.67
N VAL A 71 -1.97 8.78 3.79
CA VAL A 71 -1.67 7.98 4.99
C VAL A 71 -0.82 8.79 5.98
N HIS A 72 -1.42 9.18 7.11
CA HIS A 72 -0.75 9.97 8.17
C HIS A 72 -0.32 9.15 9.38
N SER A 73 -0.49 7.82 9.36
CA SER A 73 -0.14 6.99 10.51
C SER A 73 1.38 7.01 10.77
N PRO A 74 1.85 7.54 11.92
CA PRO A 74 3.28 7.64 12.22
C PRO A 74 3.93 6.26 12.29
N VAL A 75 3.19 5.27 12.80
CA VAL A 75 3.66 3.88 12.88
C VAL A 75 3.96 3.33 11.48
N ILE A 76 3.10 3.59 10.49
CA ILE A 76 3.31 3.11 9.12
C ILE A 76 4.52 3.82 8.51
N LEU A 77 4.66 5.13 8.70
CA LEU A 77 5.81 5.88 8.22
C LEU A 77 7.13 5.35 8.82
N GLU A 78 7.17 5.10 10.13
CA GLU A 78 8.34 4.55 10.81
C GLU A 78 8.69 3.12 10.33
N TRP A 79 7.69 2.27 10.09
CA TRP A 79 7.95 0.91 9.60
C TRP A 79 8.34 0.89 8.13
N ALA A 80 7.78 1.78 7.31
CA ALA A 80 8.14 1.91 5.90
C ALA A 80 9.59 2.40 5.74
N ASP A 81 10.06 3.29 6.60
CA ASP A 81 11.46 3.75 6.63
C ASP A 81 12.43 2.60 6.97
N LYS A 82 12.00 1.67 7.83
CA LYS A 82 12.76 0.46 8.18
C LYS A 82 12.77 -0.62 7.10
N TYR A 83 12.05 -0.42 6.00
CA TYR A 83 12.05 -1.38 4.90
C TYR A 83 13.33 -1.20 4.07
N GLU A 84 14.34 -2.00 4.38
CA GLU A 84 15.51 -2.19 3.52
C GLU A 84 15.16 -3.27 2.47
N GLY A 85 14.59 -2.83 1.35
CA GLY A 85 14.26 -3.67 0.19
C GLY A 85 15.42 -3.85 -0.78
#